data_AF-A0A1H0TFE7-F1
#
_entry.id   AF-A0A1H0TFE7-F1
#
_cell.length_a   1.000
_cell.length_b   1.000
_cell.length_c   1.000
_cell.angle_alpha   90.00
_cell.angle_beta   90.00
_cell.angle_gamma   90.00
#
_symmetry.space_group_name_H-M   'P 1'
#
loop_
_entity.id
_entity.type
_entity.pdbx_description
1 polymer ?
#
loop_
_entity_poly.entity_id
_entity_poly.type
_entity_poly.pdbx_seq_one_letter_code
_entity_poly.pdbx_strand_id
1 'polypeptide(L)' 'MMSVLEFFRNLPKKHCSNCGNVIQEKADCYGNICDECDHPAR' A
#
# COMPACT_ATOMS: atom_id res chain seq x y z
N MET A 1 13.92 -22.40 -5.41
CA MET A 1 13.33 -21.40 -6.32
C MET A 1 11.92 -21.12 -5.84
N MET A 2 11.57 -19.87 -5.52
CA MET A 2 10.18 -19.52 -5.21
C MET A 2 9.38 -19.44 -6.52
N SER A 3 8.16 -19.98 -6.50
CA SER A 3 7.21 -19.80 -7.60
C SER A 3 6.82 -18.33 -7.71
N VAL A 4 6.57 -17.87 -8.94
CA VAL A 4 6.04 -16.53 -9.21
C VAL A 4 4.74 -16.29 -8.42
N LEU A 5 3.90 -17.31 -8.25
CA LEU A 5 2.67 -17.23 -7.46
C LEU A 5 2.96 -17.01 -5.96
N GLU A 6 3.99 -17.67 -5.45
CA GLU A 6 4.41 -17.52 -4.05
C GLU A 6 5.04 -16.16 -3.80
N PHE A 7 5.72 -15.57 -4.78
CA PHE A 7 6.18 -14.19 -4.70
C PHE A 7 5.00 -13.22 -4.52
N PHE A 8 3.98 -13.33 -5.39
CA PHE A 8 2.82 -12.44 -5.31
C PHE A 8 2.00 -12.58 -4.03
N ARG A 9 1.90 -13.80 -3.48
CA ARG A 9 1.22 -14.04 -2.18
C ARG A 9 1.98 -13.45 -0.99
N ASN A 10 3.30 -13.33 -1.11
CA ASN A 10 4.18 -12.80 -0.08
C ASN A 10 4.59 -11.35 -0.35
N LEU A 11 3.87 -10.61 -1.21
CA LEU A 11 4.14 -9.18 -1.39
C LEU A 11 3.95 -8.48 -0.03
N PRO A 12 4.92 -7.66 0.39
CA PRO A 12 4.75 -6.87 1.60
C PRO A 12 3.60 -5.89 1.38
N LYS A 13 2.82 -5.66 2.44
CA LYS A 13 1.77 -4.64 2.41
C LYS A 13 2.39 -3.27 2.13
N LYS A 14 1.66 -2.41 1.44
CA LYS A 14 2.09 -1.03 1.20
C LYS A 14 1.99 -0.19 2.48
N HIS A 15 3.00 0.64 2.76
CA HIS A 15 3.01 1.56 3.91
C HIS A 15 2.97 3.02 3.44
N CYS A 16 2.25 3.86 4.18
CA CYS A 16 2.14 5.29 3.93
C CYS A 16 3.49 5.97 4.18
N SER A 17 3.97 6.76 3.23
CA SER A 17 5.23 7.50 3.39
C SER A 17 5.16 8.64 4.40
N ASN A 18 3.96 9.09 4.78
CA ASN A 18 3.78 10.18 5.75
C ASN A 18 3.65 9.68 7.19
N CYS A 19 2.78 8.69 7.43
CA CYS A 19 2.49 8.20 8.78
C CYS A 19 3.01 6.78 9.07
N GLY A 20 3.50 6.05 8.08
CA GLY A 20 3.98 4.67 8.24
C GLY A 20 2.87 3.61 8.37
N ASN A 21 1.60 4.00 8.44
CA ASN A 21 0.48 3.07 8.53
C ASN A 21 0.34 2.22 7.26
N VAL A 22 -0.19 1.01 7.42
CA VAL A 22 -0.51 0.13 6.30
C VAL A 22 -1.59 0.79 5.44
N ILE A 23 -1.31 1.00 4.15
CA ILE A 23 -2.27 1.51 3.19
C ILE A 23 -3.21 0.38 2.81
N GLN A 24 -4.51 0.65 2.84
CA GLN A 24 -5.50 -0.24 2.26
C GLN A 24 -5.37 -0.20 0.74
N GLU A 25 -4.84 -1.27 0.16
CA GLU A 25 -4.62 -1.37 -1.28
C GLU A 25 -5.98 -1.39 -2.02
N LYS A 26 -6.15 -0.45 -2.96
CA LYS A 26 -7.27 -0.38 -3.89
C LYS A 26 -6.73 -0.62 -5.29
N ALA A 27 -7.55 -1.18 -6.19
CA ALA A 27 -7.13 -1.51 -7.56
C ALA A 27 -6.52 -0.30 -8.30
N ASP A 28 -7.00 0.90 -8.01
CA ASP A 28 -6.59 2.16 -8.65
C ASP A 28 -5.60 3.00 -7.80
N CYS A 29 -5.13 2.50 -6.64
CA CYS A 29 -4.28 3.28 -5.74
C CYS A 29 -2.81 3.27 -6.16
N TYR A 30 -2.45 4.13 -7.10
CA TYR A 30 -1.05 4.39 -7.48
C TYR A 30 -0.27 5.16 -6.40
N GLY A 31 -0.94 5.90 -5.50
CA GLY A 31 -0.33 6.77 -4.48
C GLY A 31 0.30 6.03 -3.29
N ASN A 32 1.38 6.59 -2.73
CA ASN A 32 2.11 6.10 -1.54
C ASN A 32 1.70 6.80 -0.23
N ILE A 33 0.61 7.57 -0.27
CA ILE A 33 0.02 8.26 0.88
C ILE A 33 -1.34 7.61 1.16
N CYS A 34 -1.69 7.37 2.42
CA CYS A 34 -2.99 6.81 2.78
C CYS A 34 -4.10 7.86 2.66
N ASP A 35 -5.35 7.41 2.49
CA ASP A 35 -6.53 8.30 2.36
C ASP A 35 -6.65 9.29 3.54
N GLU A 36 -6.22 8.90 4.75
CA GLU A 36 -6.22 9.79 5.92
C GLU A 36 -5.23 10.95 5.82
N CYS A 37 -4.08 10.73 5.17
CA CYS A 37 -3.05 11.75 4.98
C CYS A 37 -3.27 12.56 3.70
N ASP A 38 -3.90 11.96 2.69
CA ASP A 38 -4.26 12.62 1.42
C ASP A 38 -5.58 13.41 1.51
N HIS A 39 -6.29 13.32 2.65
CA HIS A 39 -7.59 13.95 2.81
C HIS A 39 -7.48 15.48 2.76
N PRO A 40 -8.17 16.16 1.82
CA PRO A 40 -8.00 17.60 1.56
C PRO A 40 -8.56 18.52 2.68
N ALA A 41 -9.08 17.93 3.76
CA ALA A 41 -9.62 18.64 4.91
C ALA A 41 -8.70 18.59 6.16
N ARG A 42 -7.48 18.07 6.01
CA ARG A 42 -6.41 18.15 7.02
C ARG A 42 -5.43 19.27 6.70
#